data_AF-N6X6B6-F1
#
_entry.id   AF-N6X6B6-F1
#
_cell.length_a   1.000
_cell.length_b   1.000
_cell.length_c   1.000
_cell.angle_alpha   90.00
_cell.angle_beta   90.00
_cell.angle_gamma   90.00
#
_symmetry.space_group_name_H-M   'P 1'
#
loop_
_entity.id
_entity.type
_entity.pdbx_description
1 polymer ?
#
loop_
_entity_poly.entity_id
_entity_poly.type
_entity_poly.pdbx_seq_one_letter_code
_entity_poly.pdbx_strand_id
1 'polypeptide(L)'
;MNAAVKPESIRSASFGKQDERALRDQMRKDLPADTFKTQTWRIIWFLPLQLVIWGGIATILMAGLPWYANLVLGLVVGHTIGSQALLAHEVLHGAMGMSRGWQNFFGWLGFGPMVAPPEFWRKWHNSIHHAHTNMGDTDPDSFGTLRRYKADPKQKKFPKLAPGSGTWYSLLFLTYSFTMHAQIVLWKQAKRRKQFRGFNRRKAIIQSMLCVAGWLTLAVISGPLAIFTVVIPFMMANVLGQGYILTNHFLRPQTETNNPLDNSMSLRTLPVLDRLHFRFSHHIEHHFFPKMPSNKAPRLREWLETHYPERYVAPTHWQAIKLLYSTPRVYKTPTELVDPNKPERTFDLLPLQVEMSAATYKAAKGA
;
A
#
# COMPACT_ATOMS: atom_id res chain seq x y z
N MET A 1 -26.05 -4.17 -11.91
CA MET A 1 -25.82 -4.76 -10.57
C MET A 1 -24.33 -4.98 -10.35
N ASN A 2 -23.84 -4.80 -9.13
CA ASN A 2 -22.45 -5.13 -8.81
C ASN A 2 -22.27 -6.64 -8.97
N ALA A 3 -21.15 -7.08 -9.55
CA ALA A 3 -20.69 -8.44 -9.27
C ALA A 3 -20.00 -8.35 -7.91
N ALA A 4 -20.81 -8.35 -6.86
CA ALA A 4 -20.36 -8.94 -5.61
C ALA A 4 -19.94 -10.39 -5.93
N VAL A 5 -19.03 -10.93 -5.13
CA VAL A 5 -18.77 -12.36 -5.09
C VAL A 5 -20.13 -13.08 -5.00
N LYS A 6 -20.31 -14.16 -5.75
CA LYS A 6 -21.53 -14.98 -5.66
C LYS A 6 -21.35 -15.98 -4.52
N PRO A 7 -22.33 -16.18 -3.63
CA PRO A 7 -22.14 -16.93 -2.38
C PRO A 7 -21.80 -18.41 -2.57
N GLU A 8 -22.05 -18.97 -3.75
CA GLU A 8 -21.74 -20.37 -4.08
C GLU A 8 -20.24 -20.60 -4.39
N SER A 9 -19.48 -19.54 -4.71
CA SER A 9 -18.13 -19.67 -5.29
C SER A 9 -16.99 -19.82 -4.27
N ILE A 10 -17.27 -19.72 -2.96
CA ILE A 10 -16.28 -19.87 -1.89
C ILE A 10 -16.87 -20.70 -0.74
N ARG A 11 -17.25 -21.96 -1.02
CA ARG A 11 -17.67 -22.92 0.01
C ARG A 11 -16.49 -23.61 0.71
N SER A 12 -15.46 -22.85 1.09
CA SER A 12 -14.39 -23.30 1.98
C SER A 12 -14.57 -22.64 3.34
N ALA A 13 -14.66 -23.42 4.41
CA ALA A 13 -15.00 -22.95 5.76
C ALA A 13 -13.96 -22.01 6.43
N SER A 14 -12.92 -21.60 5.71
CA SER A 14 -11.82 -20.72 6.14
C SER A 14 -11.98 -19.25 5.74
N PHE A 15 -12.69 -18.94 4.65
CA PHE A 15 -12.77 -17.58 4.07
C PHE A 15 -14.20 -17.04 4.01
N GLY A 16 -14.35 -15.71 4.04
CA GLY A 16 -15.62 -15.03 3.86
C GLY A 16 -16.51 -15.02 5.11
N LYS A 17 -15.96 -15.36 6.28
CA LYS A 17 -16.70 -15.31 7.55
C LYS A 17 -17.08 -13.87 7.88
N GLN A 18 -18.30 -13.68 8.38
CA GLN A 18 -18.83 -12.39 8.86
C GLN A 18 -18.42 -12.11 10.32
N ASP A 19 -17.18 -12.45 10.67
CA ASP A 19 -16.64 -12.40 12.04
C ASP A 19 -15.75 -11.17 12.33
N GLU A 20 -15.49 -10.30 11.34
CA GLU A 20 -14.65 -9.08 11.48
C GLU A 20 -14.95 -8.26 12.76
N ARG A 21 -16.24 -8.07 13.08
CA ARG A 21 -16.65 -7.33 14.29
C ARG A 21 -16.34 -8.11 15.57
N ALA A 22 -16.69 -9.40 15.63
CA ALA A 22 -16.41 -10.24 16.78
C ALA A 22 -14.91 -10.33 17.06
N LEU A 23 -14.10 -10.47 16.00
CA LEU A 23 -12.64 -10.41 16.07
C LEU A 23 -12.15 -9.07 16.64
N ARG A 24 -12.67 -7.93 16.17
CA ARG A 24 -12.32 -6.61 16.73
C ARG A 24 -12.67 -6.49 18.21
N ASP A 25 -13.85 -6.95 18.60
CA ASP A 25 -14.34 -6.84 19.97
C ASP A 25 -13.53 -7.76 20.91
N GLN A 26 -13.16 -8.96 20.45
CA GLN A 26 -12.27 -9.87 21.18
C GLN A 26 -10.83 -9.31 21.30
N MET A 27 -10.24 -8.82 20.21
CA MET A 27 -8.90 -8.19 20.24
C MET A 27 -8.86 -6.97 21.17
N ARG A 28 -9.96 -6.23 21.33
CA ARG A 28 -10.08 -5.12 22.29
C ARG A 28 -10.17 -5.57 23.74
N LYS A 29 -10.72 -6.75 24.00
CA LYS A 29 -10.83 -7.34 25.34
C LYS A 29 -9.51 -7.97 25.80
N ASP A 30 -8.86 -8.70 24.91
CA ASP A 30 -7.71 -9.55 25.23
C ASP A 30 -6.39 -8.77 25.25
N LEU A 31 -6.25 -7.72 24.43
CA LEU A 31 -5.00 -6.95 24.35
C LEU A 31 -4.97 -5.76 25.32
N PRO A 32 -3.79 -5.40 25.86
CA PRO A 32 -3.63 -4.24 26.73
C PRO A 32 -4.21 -2.96 26.13
N ALA A 33 -4.97 -2.19 26.90
CA ALA A 33 -5.70 -1.02 26.41
C ALA A 33 -4.81 0.06 25.77
N ASP A 34 -3.52 0.14 26.15
CA ASP A 34 -2.53 1.05 25.54
C ASP A 34 -2.14 0.66 24.09
N THR A 35 -2.52 -0.54 23.63
CA THR A 35 -2.37 -1.00 22.24
C THR A 35 -3.15 -0.09 21.30
N PHE A 36 -4.37 0.33 21.68
CA PHE A 36 -5.27 1.11 20.83
C PHE A 36 -5.26 2.63 21.13
N LYS A 37 -4.49 3.08 22.13
CA LYS A 37 -4.34 4.50 22.45
C LYS A 37 -3.43 5.19 21.43
N THR A 38 -3.84 6.34 20.93
CA THR A 38 -3.05 7.15 19.99
C THR A 38 -1.76 7.66 20.61
N GLN A 39 -0.70 7.82 19.82
CA GLN A 39 0.63 8.20 20.32
C GLN A 39 1.20 9.42 19.60
N THR A 40 0.84 10.61 20.10
CA THR A 40 1.26 11.91 19.55
C THR A 40 2.77 12.09 19.50
N TRP A 41 3.51 11.57 20.49
CA TRP A 41 4.98 11.71 20.58
C TRP A 41 5.71 11.20 19.34
N ARG A 42 5.13 10.24 18.60
CA ARG A 42 5.73 9.67 17.39
C ARG A 42 5.87 10.68 16.25
N ILE A 43 5.27 11.86 16.37
CA ILE A 43 5.48 12.97 15.44
C ILE A 43 6.94 13.45 15.40
N ILE A 44 7.72 13.22 16.46
CA ILE A 44 9.14 13.58 16.53
C ILE A 44 9.96 12.97 15.38
N TRP A 45 9.55 11.82 14.83
CA TRP A 45 10.22 11.16 13.72
C TRP A 45 10.19 11.95 12.41
N PHE A 46 9.27 12.92 12.23
CA PHE A 46 9.34 13.82 11.08
C PHE A 46 10.62 14.67 11.08
N LEU A 47 11.19 15.01 12.24
CA LEU A 47 12.39 15.86 12.30
C LEU A 47 13.63 15.19 11.65
N PRO A 48 14.10 14.00 12.08
CA PRO A 48 15.26 13.36 11.45
C PRO A 48 14.99 12.96 10.00
N LEU A 49 13.77 12.55 9.65
CA LEU A 49 13.40 12.27 8.26
C LEU A 49 13.53 13.54 7.40
N GLN A 50 13.00 14.67 7.87
CA GLN A 50 13.04 15.92 7.11
C GLN A 50 14.45 16.49 6.99
N LEU A 51 15.30 16.32 8.02
CA LEU A 51 16.72 16.67 7.99
C LEU A 51 17.49 15.82 6.97
N VAL A 52 17.24 14.51 6.89
CA VAL A 52 17.87 13.65 5.86
C VAL A 52 17.41 14.02 4.45
N ILE A 53 16.12 14.35 4.26
CA ILE A 53 15.59 14.76 2.95
C ILE A 53 16.22 16.09 2.50
N TRP A 54 16.13 17.15 3.33
CA TRP A 54 16.63 18.48 2.95
C TRP A 54 18.16 18.55 2.95
N GLY A 55 18.80 17.97 3.97
CA GLY A 55 20.26 17.87 4.05
C GLY A 55 20.84 17.08 2.89
N GLY A 56 20.26 15.92 2.55
CA GLY A 56 20.70 15.11 1.40
C GLY A 56 20.58 15.86 0.07
N ILE A 57 19.46 16.55 -0.17
CA ILE A 57 19.28 17.37 -1.38
C ILE A 57 20.29 18.54 -1.40
N ALA A 58 20.47 19.26 -0.29
CA ALA A 58 21.43 20.36 -0.20
C ALA A 58 22.88 19.89 -0.43
N THR A 59 23.27 18.76 0.16
CA THR A 59 24.59 18.15 -0.04
C THR A 59 24.82 17.78 -1.50
N ILE A 60 23.86 17.14 -2.17
CA ILE A 60 23.95 16.83 -3.61
C ILE A 60 24.20 18.11 -4.44
N LEU A 61 23.49 19.20 -4.13
CA LEU A 61 23.57 20.46 -4.87
C LEU A 61 24.83 21.29 -4.60
N MET A 62 25.39 21.22 -3.38
CA MET A 62 26.43 22.17 -2.93
C MET A 62 27.81 21.56 -2.72
N ALA A 63 27.92 20.25 -2.45
CA ALA A 63 29.19 19.64 -2.03
C ALA A 63 30.08 19.13 -3.18
N GLY A 64 29.67 19.32 -4.45
CA GLY A 64 30.49 18.96 -5.62
C GLY A 64 30.83 17.46 -5.74
N LEU A 65 29.99 16.59 -5.17
CA LEU A 65 30.28 15.17 -5.02
C LEU A 65 30.33 14.41 -6.37
N PRO A 66 31.13 13.33 -6.46
CA PRO A 66 31.12 12.45 -7.63
C PRO A 66 29.76 11.76 -7.80
N TRP A 67 29.41 11.39 -9.03
CA TRP A 67 28.09 10.89 -9.40
C TRP A 67 27.61 9.68 -8.59
N TYR A 68 28.51 8.79 -8.16
CA TYR A 68 28.16 7.61 -7.36
C TYR A 68 27.76 7.98 -5.92
N ALA A 69 28.35 9.02 -5.35
CA ALA A 69 27.95 9.54 -4.03
C ALA A 69 26.60 10.25 -4.11
N ASN A 70 26.35 11.01 -5.19
CA ASN A 70 25.04 11.59 -5.47
C ASN A 70 23.96 10.52 -5.72
N LEU A 71 24.30 9.39 -6.35
CA LEU A 71 23.41 8.24 -6.49
C LEU A 71 23.02 7.65 -5.13
N VAL A 72 24.00 7.39 -4.25
CA VAL A 72 23.74 6.87 -2.90
C VAL A 72 22.89 7.85 -2.08
N LEU A 73 23.21 9.14 -2.10
CA LEU A 73 22.41 10.16 -1.41
C LEU A 73 20.99 10.26 -1.99
N GLY A 74 20.82 10.21 -3.32
CA GLY A 74 19.50 10.23 -3.96
C GLY A 74 18.64 9.02 -3.58
N LEU A 75 19.24 7.83 -3.46
CA LEU A 75 18.56 6.64 -2.97
C LEU A 75 18.16 6.78 -1.49
N VAL A 76 19.04 7.31 -0.64
CA VAL A 76 18.75 7.58 0.79
C VAL A 76 17.63 8.63 0.94
N VAL A 77 17.66 9.72 0.17
CA VAL A 77 16.60 10.75 0.16
C VAL A 77 15.27 10.12 -0.27
N GLY A 78 15.23 9.36 -1.37
CA GLY A 78 14.00 8.70 -1.83
C GLY A 78 13.44 7.66 -0.87
N HIS A 79 14.30 6.84 -0.28
CA HIS A 79 13.93 5.92 0.81
C HIS A 79 13.32 6.68 2.00
N THR A 80 13.91 7.82 2.36
CA THR A 80 13.43 8.66 3.46
C THR A 80 12.09 9.32 3.13
N ILE A 81 11.89 9.81 1.90
CA ILE A 81 10.59 10.30 1.40
C ILE A 81 9.53 9.20 1.50
N GLY A 82 9.83 7.99 1.03
CA GLY A 82 8.94 6.85 1.15
C GLY A 82 8.58 6.55 2.60
N SER A 83 9.57 6.50 3.49
CA SER A 83 9.37 6.28 4.94
C SER A 83 8.54 7.40 5.59
N GLN A 84 8.74 8.66 5.19
CA GLN A 84 7.95 9.81 5.65
C GLN A 84 6.50 9.75 5.16
N ALA A 85 6.24 9.20 3.97
CA ALA A 85 4.88 8.92 3.50
C ALA A 85 4.18 7.83 4.34
N LEU A 86 4.90 6.79 4.80
CA LEU A 86 4.35 5.77 5.70
C LEU A 86 4.06 6.35 7.11
N LEU A 87 4.86 7.27 7.61
CA LEU A 87 4.56 7.99 8.87
C LEU A 87 3.35 8.92 8.70
N ALA A 88 3.26 9.64 7.58
CA ALA A 88 2.11 10.47 7.24
C ALA A 88 0.83 9.66 7.04
N HIS A 89 0.91 8.41 6.59
CA HIS A 89 -0.23 7.49 6.53
C HIS A 89 -0.86 7.28 7.92
N GLU A 90 -0.06 6.98 8.95
CA GLU A 90 -0.54 6.87 10.35
C GLU A 90 -1.18 8.18 10.85
N VAL A 91 -0.56 9.33 10.54
CA VAL A 91 -1.12 10.65 10.84
C VAL A 91 -2.50 10.83 10.21
N LEU A 92 -2.66 10.49 8.92
CA LEU A 92 -3.90 10.72 8.17
C LEU A 92 -5.04 9.77 8.56
N HIS A 93 -4.73 8.57 9.07
CA HIS A 93 -5.72 7.71 9.74
C HIS A 93 -6.07 8.19 11.16
N GLY A 94 -5.20 8.98 11.79
CA GLY A 94 -5.42 9.59 13.09
C GLY A 94 -4.76 8.86 14.26
N ALA A 95 -3.80 7.97 14.00
CA ALA A 95 -3.10 7.19 15.04
C ALA A 95 -2.27 8.03 16.03
N MET A 96 -2.02 9.30 15.70
CA MET A 96 -1.35 10.28 16.57
C MET A 96 -2.32 11.21 17.32
N GLY A 97 -3.63 11.03 17.21
CA GLY A 97 -4.64 11.77 18.01
C GLY A 97 -4.73 13.28 17.72
N MET A 98 -4.07 13.77 16.67
CA MET A 98 -3.92 15.21 16.39
C MET A 98 -5.17 15.83 15.76
N SER A 99 -5.30 17.16 15.89
CA SER A 99 -6.33 17.94 15.21
C SER A 99 -6.22 17.86 13.68
N ARG A 100 -7.31 18.16 12.97
CA ARG A 100 -7.37 18.06 11.50
C ARG A 100 -6.34 18.95 10.78
N GLY A 101 -6.03 20.12 11.35
CA GLY A 101 -4.99 21.03 10.84
C GLY A 101 -3.61 20.41 10.89
N TRP A 102 -3.20 19.89 12.05
CA TRP A 102 -1.92 19.20 12.21
C TRP A 102 -1.83 17.94 11.35
N GLN A 103 -2.90 17.15 11.26
CA GLN A 103 -2.92 16.00 10.36
C GLN A 103 -2.74 16.40 8.88
N ASN A 104 -3.27 17.56 8.47
CA ASN A 104 -3.05 18.07 7.11
C ASN A 104 -1.60 18.52 6.91
N PHE A 105 -1.00 19.22 7.88
CA PHE A 105 0.40 19.69 7.80
C PHE A 105 1.38 18.51 7.65
N PHE A 106 1.35 17.55 8.58
CA PHE A 106 2.24 16.38 8.51
C PHE A 106 1.86 15.41 7.38
N GLY A 107 0.57 15.36 7.02
CA GLY A 107 0.10 14.72 5.80
C GLY A 107 0.76 15.27 4.54
N TRP A 108 0.95 16.60 4.47
CA TRP A 108 1.61 17.26 3.36
C TRP A 108 3.10 16.96 3.29
N LEU A 109 3.80 16.89 4.43
CA LEU A 109 5.22 16.53 4.46
C LEU A 109 5.50 15.13 3.90
N GLY A 110 4.62 14.15 4.15
CA GLY A 110 4.78 12.80 3.60
C GLY A 110 4.20 12.61 2.19
N PHE A 111 2.96 13.04 1.94
CA PHE A 111 2.28 12.77 0.66
C PHE A 111 2.37 13.88 -0.38
N GLY A 112 2.85 15.08 -0.03
CA GLY A 112 3.18 16.14 -0.99
C GLY A 112 4.23 15.69 -2.01
N PRO A 113 5.40 15.18 -1.58
CA PRO A 113 6.39 14.57 -2.47
C PRO A 113 5.82 13.43 -3.34
N MET A 114 4.86 12.67 -2.82
CA MET A 114 4.19 11.59 -3.54
C MET A 114 3.01 12.06 -4.43
N VAL A 115 2.74 13.36 -4.52
CA VAL A 115 1.68 13.99 -5.32
C VAL A 115 0.26 13.47 -4.97
N ALA A 116 0.01 13.22 -3.67
CA ALA A 116 -1.25 12.68 -3.16
C ALA A 116 -1.84 13.55 -2.03
N PRO A 117 -2.54 14.67 -2.34
CA PRO A 117 -2.97 15.65 -1.34
C PRO A 117 -3.74 15.04 -0.14
N PRO A 118 -3.52 15.50 1.11
CA PRO A 118 -4.08 14.86 2.32
C PRO A 118 -5.61 14.69 2.36
N GLU A 119 -6.38 15.57 1.72
CA GLU A 119 -7.84 15.43 1.61
C GLU A 119 -8.22 14.39 0.56
N PHE A 120 -7.47 14.32 -0.55
CA PHE A 120 -7.62 13.27 -1.56
C PHE A 120 -7.28 11.91 -0.97
N TRP A 121 -6.13 11.78 -0.30
CA TRP A 121 -5.70 10.54 0.36
C TRP A 121 -6.76 9.99 1.30
N ARG A 122 -7.29 10.80 2.22
CA ARG A 122 -8.31 10.33 3.17
C ARG A 122 -9.63 9.94 2.49
N LYS A 123 -10.00 10.57 1.38
CA LYS A 123 -11.22 10.19 0.64
C LYS A 123 -11.00 8.91 -0.16
N TRP A 124 -9.86 8.78 -0.82
CA TRP A 124 -9.51 7.60 -1.62
C TRP A 124 -9.17 6.39 -0.74
N HIS A 125 -8.12 6.48 0.06
CA HIS A 125 -7.62 5.39 0.89
C HIS A 125 -8.55 5.11 2.08
N ASN A 126 -8.63 6.05 3.02
CA ASN A 126 -9.24 5.81 4.33
C ASN A 126 -10.77 5.62 4.26
N SER A 127 -11.45 6.23 3.28
CA SER A 127 -12.92 6.18 3.19
C SER A 127 -13.46 5.21 2.14
N ILE A 128 -12.68 4.85 1.12
CA ILE A 128 -13.16 4.02 0.00
C ILE A 128 -12.42 2.70 -0.03
N HIS A 129 -11.08 2.70 -0.16
CA HIS A 129 -10.30 1.46 -0.20
C HIS A 129 -10.43 0.65 1.11
N HIS A 130 -10.27 1.28 2.28
CA HIS A 130 -10.43 0.64 3.60
C HIS A 130 -11.82 0.01 3.82
N ALA A 131 -12.86 0.54 3.17
CA ALA A 131 -14.23 0.04 3.28
C ALA A 131 -14.57 -1.05 2.24
N HIS A 132 -13.70 -1.30 1.26
CA HIS A 132 -13.95 -2.21 0.13
C HIS A 132 -12.68 -2.99 -0.26
N THR A 133 -11.82 -3.32 0.71
CA THR A 133 -10.48 -3.87 0.44
C THR A 133 -10.59 -5.20 -0.29
N ASN A 134 -9.92 -5.32 -1.44
CA ASN A 134 -9.98 -6.45 -2.38
C ASN A 134 -11.38 -6.84 -2.88
N MET A 135 -12.40 -5.98 -2.75
CA MET A 135 -13.77 -6.22 -3.24
C MET A 135 -13.92 -6.00 -4.76
N GLY A 136 -13.08 -6.68 -5.55
CA GLY A 136 -13.13 -6.70 -7.01
C GLY A 136 -13.10 -5.31 -7.63
N ASP A 137 -14.05 -5.03 -8.53
CA ASP A 137 -14.11 -3.73 -9.21
C ASP A 137 -14.51 -2.57 -8.28
N THR A 138 -14.94 -2.85 -7.04
CA THR A 138 -15.38 -1.81 -6.07
C THR A 138 -14.20 -1.11 -5.42
N ASP A 139 -13.13 -1.85 -5.14
CA ASP A 139 -11.86 -1.31 -4.67
C ASP A 139 -11.26 -0.38 -5.75
N PRO A 140 -10.88 0.88 -5.43
CA PRO A 140 -10.15 1.74 -6.35
C PRO A 140 -8.76 1.19 -6.71
N ASP A 141 -8.17 0.33 -5.87
CA ASP A 141 -6.76 -0.08 -5.93
C ASP A 141 -6.57 -1.50 -6.50
N SER A 142 -7.67 -2.19 -6.78
CA SER A 142 -7.65 -3.52 -7.38
C SER A 142 -7.44 -3.50 -8.90
N PHE A 143 -6.66 -4.48 -9.37
CA PHE A 143 -6.65 -4.91 -10.78
C PHE A 143 -8.00 -5.46 -11.26
N GLY A 144 -9.00 -5.57 -10.39
CA GLY A 144 -10.39 -5.80 -10.73
C GLY A 144 -10.65 -7.19 -11.31
N THR A 145 -11.81 -7.34 -11.95
CA THR A 145 -12.27 -8.62 -12.47
C THR A 145 -12.09 -8.73 -13.99
N LEU A 146 -11.99 -9.95 -14.52
CA LEU A 146 -11.90 -10.20 -15.96
C LEU A 146 -13.08 -9.59 -16.74
N ARG A 147 -14.25 -9.47 -16.09
CA ARG A 147 -15.44 -8.76 -16.62
C ARG A 147 -15.11 -7.33 -17.05
N ARG A 148 -14.30 -6.60 -16.29
CA ARG A 148 -13.85 -5.23 -16.62
C ARG A 148 -13.11 -5.18 -17.96
N TYR A 149 -12.26 -6.17 -18.22
CA TYR A 149 -11.45 -6.29 -19.44
C TYR A 149 -12.20 -6.89 -20.63
N LYS A 150 -13.29 -7.63 -20.39
CA LYS A 150 -14.25 -8.03 -21.43
C LYS A 150 -15.12 -6.85 -21.87
N ALA A 151 -15.58 -6.03 -20.91
CA ALA A 151 -16.42 -4.85 -21.18
C ALA A 151 -15.64 -3.68 -21.83
N ASP A 152 -14.36 -3.49 -21.48
CA ASP A 152 -13.48 -2.50 -22.10
C ASP A 152 -12.10 -3.12 -22.43
N PRO A 153 -11.96 -3.75 -23.61
CA PRO A 153 -10.71 -4.38 -24.02
C PRO A 153 -9.50 -3.43 -24.09
N LYS A 154 -9.71 -2.10 -24.19
CA LYS A 154 -8.60 -1.12 -24.18
C LYS A 154 -7.86 -1.12 -22.84
N GLN A 155 -8.52 -1.53 -21.74
CA GLN A 155 -7.88 -1.65 -20.42
C GLN A 155 -6.86 -2.78 -20.35
N LYS A 156 -6.87 -3.77 -21.27
CA LYS A 156 -5.85 -4.84 -21.31
C LYS A 156 -4.41 -4.33 -21.48
N LYS A 157 -4.24 -3.09 -21.96
CA LYS A 157 -2.95 -2.39 -22.01
C LYS A 157 -2.35 -2.12 -20.62
N PHE A 158 -3.16 -1.87 -19.60
CA PHE A 158 -2.68 -1.51 -18.26
C PHE A 158 -2.01 -2.67 -17.51
N PRO A 159 -2.59 -3.90 -17.44
CA PRO A 159 -1.91 -5.06 -16.87
C PRO A 159 -0.55 -5.37 -17.49
N LYS A 160 -0.30 -5.01 -18.78
CA LYS A 160 1.02 -5.21 -19.39
C LYS A 160 2.13 -4.44 -18.69
N LEU A 161 1.82 -3.28 -18.10
CA LEU A 161 2.77 -2.48 -17.32
C LEU A 161 3.06 -3.10 -15.94
N ALA A 162 2.13 -3.89 -15.39
CA ALA A 162 2.18 -4.33 -14.00
C ALA A 162 3.07 -5.57 -13.80
N PRO A 163 3.68 -5.74 -12.61
CA PRO A 163 4.45 -6.92 -12.25
C PRO A 163 3.65 -8.20 -12.47
N GLY A 164 4.21 -9.18 -13.17
CA GLY A 164 3.51 -10.42 -13.50
C GLY A 164 2.74 -10.39 -14.81
N SER A 165 3.00 -9.41 -15.68
CA SER A 165 2.61 -9.43 -17.10
C SER A 165 3.51 -10.31 -17.99
N GLY A 166 4.71 -10.65 -17.51
CA GLY A 166 5.75 -11.26 -18.35
C GLY A 166 6.40 -10.31 -19.35
N THR A 167 6.21 -8.98 -19.23
CA THR A 167 6.91 -7.97 -20.04
C THR A 167 8.14 -7.42 -19.30
N TRP A 168 9.23 -7.14 -20.03
CA TRP A 168 10.46 -6.62 -19.41
C TRP A 168 10.25 -5.26 -18.71
N TYR A 169 9.42 -4.39 -19.29
CA TYR A 169 9.15 -3.06 -18.72
C TYR A 169 8.28 -3.09 -17.45
N SER A 170 7.69 -4.24 -17.09
CA SER A 170 7.04 -4.38 -15.78
C SER A 170 8.00 -4.32 -14.60
N LEU A 171 9.30 -4.56 -14.83
CA LEU A 171 10.36 -4.35 -13.83
C LEU A 171 10.44 -2.89 -13.37
N LEU A 172 10.08 -1.94 -14.24
CA LEU A 172 10.06 -0.51 -13.92
C LEU A 172 8.78 -0.06 -13.21
N PHE A 173 7.73 -0.89 -13.12
CA PHE A 173 6.42 -0.45 -12.60
C PHE A 173 6.51 0.20 -11.21
N LEU A 174 7.24 -0.45 -10.31
CA LEU A 174 7.39 -0.01 -8.93
C LEU A 174 8.02 1.38 -8.81
N THR A 175 8.75 1.87 -9.83
CA THR A 175 9.42 3.19 -9.78
C THR A 175 8.49 4.37 -10.03
N TYR A 176 7.23 4.14 -10.41
CA TYR A 176 6.27 5.22 -10.68
C TYR A 176 4.82 4.89 -10.33
N SER A 177 4.49 3.63 -10.02
CA SER A 177 3.10 3.18 -10.04
C SER A 177 2.23 3.72 -8.91
N PHE A 178 2.77 4.09 -7.74
CA PHE A 178 1.96 4.73 -6.69
C PHE A 178 1.45 6.08 -7.19
N THR A 179 2.36 6.95 -7.64
CA THR A 179 1.97 8.30 -8.06
C THR A 179 1.13 8.27 -9.34
N MET A 180 1.46 7.40 -10.30
CA MET A 180 0.59 7.18 -11.47
C MET A 180 -0.81 6.74 -11.05
N HIS A 181 -0.93 5.76 -10.15
CA HIS A 181 -2.21 5.24 -9.71
C HIS A 181 -3.02 6.29 -8.94
N ALA A 182 -2.38 7.06 -8.06
CA ALA A 182 -2.98 8.23 -7.41
C ALA A 182 -3.57 9.22 -8.43
N GLN A 183 -2.85 9.51 -9.52
CA GLN A 183 -3.38 10.34 -10.60
C GLN A 183 -4.50 9.64 -11.41
N ILE A 184 -4.42 8.34 -11.69
CA ILE A 184 -5.52 7.59 -12.32
C ILE A 184 -6.79 7.67 -11.45
N VAL A 185 -6.66 7.52 -10.14
CA VAL A 185 -7.77 7.63 -9.19
C VAL A 185 -8.32 9.06 -9.21
N LEU A 186 -7.50 10.09 -9.01
CA LEU A 186 -7.94 11.49 -8.97
C LEU A 186 -8.57 11.96 -10.30
N TRP A 187 -7.92 11.69 -11.42
CA TRP A 187 -8.33 12.23 -12.72
C TRP A 187 -9.46 11.41 -13.36
N LYS A 188 -9.42 10.08 -13.27
CA LYS A 188 -10.40 9.18 -13.93
C LYS A 188 -11.41 8.58 -12.96
N GLN A 189 -10.96 7.91 -11.89
CA GLN A 189 -11.87 7.15 -11.03
C GLN A 189 -12.81 8.06 -10.22
N ALA A 190 -12.29 9.15 -9.63
CA ALA A 190 -13.06 10.11 -8.83
C ALA A 190 -14.09 10.92 -9.64
N LYS A 191 -13.99 10.95 -10.98
CA LYS A 191 -15.04 11.48 -11.87
C LYS A 191 -16.19 10.49 -12.11
N ARG A 192 -15.94 9.18 -11.98
CA ARG A 192 -16.85 8.10 -12.43
C ARG A 192 -17.47 7.28 -11.29
N ARG A 193 -16.76 7.09 -10.18
CA ARG A 193 -17.19 6.28 -9.04
C ARG A 193 -18.11 7.05 -8.11
N LYS A 194 -19.30 6.52 -7.82
CA LYS A 194 -20.30 7.10 -6.88
C LYS A 194 -19.72 7.33 -5.47
N GLN A 195 -18.76 6.51 -5.06
CA GLN A 195 -18.07 6.60 -3.77
C GLN A 195 -17.35 7.96 -3.58
N PHE A 196 -16.97 8.65 -4.65
CA PHE A 196 -16.36 9.99 -4.61
C PHE A 196 -17.38 11.15 -4.59
N ARG A 197 -18.69 10.89 -4.48
CA ARG A 197 -19.71 11.95 -4.32
C ARG A 197 -19.37 12.87 -3.13
N GLY A 198 -19.52 14.18 -3.33
CA GLY A 198 -19.17 15.21 -2.35
C GLY A 198 -17.67 15.55 -2.24
N PHE A 199 -16.79 14.86 -2.96
CA PHE A 199 -15.36 15.17 -2.95
C PHE A 199 -15.01 16.40 -3.80
N ASN A 200 -14.27 17.36 -3.23
CA ASN A 200 -13.77 18.53 -3.97
C ASN A 200 -12.58 18.16 -4.87
N ARG A 201 -12.87 17.49 -5.99
CA ARG A 201 -11.89 17.05 -6.99
C ARG A 201 -11.11 18.22 -7.61
N ARG A 202 -11.70 19.41 -7.77
CA ARG A 202 -11.01 20.58 -8.35
C ARG A 202 -9.88 21.06 -7.43
N LYS A 203 -10.15 21.19 -6.12
CA LYS A 203 -9.14 21.53 -5.11
C LYS A 203 -7.99 20.51 -5.12
N ALA A 204 -8.31 19.22 -5.10
CA ALA A 204 -7.31 18.15 -5.11
C ALA A 204 -6.45 18.11 -6.40
N ILE A 205 -7.02 18.46 -7.55
CA ILE A 205 -6.26 18.61 -8.81
C ILE A 205 -5.30 19.79 -8.73
N ILE A 206 -5.75 20.97 -8.30
CA ILE A 206 -4.88 22.15 -8.13
C ILE A 206 -3.75 21.83 -7.16
N GLN A 207 -4.08 21.22 -6.02
CA GLN A 207 -3.11 20.75 -5.02
C GLN A 207 -2.09 19.75 -5.59
N SER A 208 -2.51 18.81 -6.44
CA SER A 208 -1.59 17.87 -7.10
C SER A 208 -0.68 18.58 -8.12
N MET A 209 -1.22 19.53 -8.90
CA MET A 209 -0.43 20.33 -9.85
C MET A 209 0.60 21.21 -9.14
N LEU A 210 0.30 21.75 -7.96
CA LEU A 210 1.26 22.49 -7.13
C LEU A 210 2.42 21.60 -6.64
N CYS A 211 2.16 20.33 -6.32
CA CYS A 211 3.23 19.38 -5.97
C CYS A 211 4.12 19.05 -7.17
N VAL A 212 3.52 18.87 -8.36
CA VAL A 212 4.26 18.69 -9.61
C VAL A 212 5.08 19.93 -9.94
N ALA A 213 4.52 21.13 -9.77
CA ALA A 213 5.26 22.38 -9.93
C ALA A 213 6.44 22.49 -8.96
N GLY A 214 6.28 22.09 -7.69
CA GLY A 214 7.38 22.02 -6.73
C GLY A 214 8.53 21.11 -7.17
N TRP A 215 8.21 19.91 -7.69
CA TRP A 215 9.22 19.01 -8.26
C TRP A 215 9.89 19.56 -9.52
N LEU A 216 9.13 20.23 -10.39
CA LEU A 216 9.68 20.88 -11.59
C LEU A 216 10.60 22.05 -11.23
N THR A 217 10.21 22.89 -10.26
CA THR A 217 11.06 23.97 -9.74
C THR A 217 12.36 23.41 -9.15
N LEU A 218 12.30 22.33 -8.36
CA LEU A 218 13.51 21.67 -7.85
C LEU A 218 14.37 21.10 -8.99
N ALA A 219 13.78 20.51 -10.03
CA ALA A 219 14.51 20.01 -11.18
C ALA A 219 15.22 21.14 -11.95
N VAL A 220 14.55 22.28 -12.17
CA VAL A 220 15.14 23.48 -12.81
C VAL A 220 16.31 24.02 -11.98
N ILE A 221 16.14 24.16 -10.67
CA ILE A 221 17.21 24.61 -9.75
C ILE A 221 18.40 23.63 -9.73
N SER A 222 18.12 22.31 -9.85
CA SER A 222 19.15 21.27 -9.78
C SER A 222 19.95 21.11 -11.09
N GLY A 223 19.43 21.60 -12.22
CA GLY A 223 20.05 21.39 -13.53
C GLY A 223 20.32 19.90 -13.80
N PRO A 224 21.53 19.52 -14.25
CA PRO A 224 21.90 18.10 -14.45
C PRO A 224 21.77 17.22 -13.19
N LEU A 225 21.89 17.80 -11.98
CA LEU A 225 21.75 17.06 -10.72
C LEU A 225 20.29 16.67 -10.41
N ALA A 226 19.31 17.13 -11.21
CA ALA A 226 17.90 16.73 -11.11
C ALA A 226 17.70 15.20 -11.14
N ILE A 227 18.60 14.44 -11.76
CA ILE A 227 18.54 12.98 -11.72
C ILE A 227 18.73 12.44 -10.28
N PHE A 228 19.56 13.09 -9.47
CA PHE A 228 19.88 12.70 -8.09
C PHE A 228 18.99 13.38 -7.05
N THR A 229 18.48 14.60 -7.31
CA THR A 229 17.60 15.34 -6.39
C THR A 229 16.10 15.11 -6.64
N VAL A 230 15.71 14.68 -7.84
CA VAL A 230 14.30 14.48 -8.23
C VAL A 230 14.04 13.05 -8.72
N VAL A 231 14.69 12.61 -9.80
CA VAL A 231 14.30 11.37 -10.50
C VAL A 231 14.54 10.13 -9.63
N ILE A 232 15.78 9.92 -9.17
CA ILE A 232 16.14 8.78 -8.31
C ILE A 232 15.36 8.80 -6.98
N PRO A 233 15.25 9.93 -6.25
CA PRO A 233 14.44 10.00 -5.03
C PRO A 233 12.96 9.64 -5.25
N PHE A 234 12.34 10.19 -6.30
CA PHE A 234 10.94 9.92 -6.62
C PHE A 234 10.71 8.45 -7.00
N MET A 235 11.64 7.88 -7.77
CA MET A 235 11.62 6.46 -8.14
C MET A 235 11.74 5.55 -6.92
N MET A 236 12.72 5.82 -6.04
CA MET A 236 12.96 5.01 -4.84
C MET A 236 11.81 5.12 -3.83
N ALA A 237 11.20 6.30 -3.68
CA ALA A 237 10.02 6.49 -2.84
C ALA A 237 8.80 5.69 -3.36
N ASN A 238 8.61 5.65 -4.69
CA ASN A 238 7.59 4.80 -5.31
C ASN A 238 7.90 3.31 -5.10
N VAL A 239 9.17 2.88 -5.27
CA VAL A 239 9.60 1.48 -5.07
C VAL A 239 9.29 1.02 -3.65
N LEU A 240 9.64 1.82 -2.65
CA LEU A 240 9.36 1.53 -1.24
C LEU A 240 7.85 1.39 -1.00
N GLY A 241 7.06 2.38 -1.41
CA GLY A 241 5.60 2.36 -1.20
C GLY A 241 4.90 1.20 -1.92
N GLN A 242 5.20 0.97 -3.20
CA GLN A 242 4.58 -0.07 -4.01
C GLN A 242 5.08 -1.48 -3.67
N GLY A 243 6.34 -1.60 -3.25
CA GLY A 243 6.92 -2.82 -2.73
C GLY A 243 6.20 -3.36 -1.49
N TYR A 244 5.45 -2.51 -0.76
CA TYR A 244 4.50 -2.95 0.27
C TYR A 244 3.06 -3.01 -0.22
N ILE A 245 2.53 -1.95 -0.85
CA ILE A 245 1.10 -1.85 -1.19
C ILE A 245 0.67 -2.99 -2.11
N LEU A 246 1.45 -3.33 -3.14
CA LEU A 246 1.08 -4.38 -4.08
C LEU A 246 1.17 -5.77 -3.43
N THR A 247 2.18 -6.02 -2.60
CA THR A 247 2.35 -7.31 -1.90
C THR A 247 1.32 -7.52 -0.79
N ASN A 248 0.94 -6.47 -0.06
CA ASN A 248 -0.02 -6.54 1.05
C ASN A 248 -1.46 -6.83 0.58
N HIS A 249 -1.81 -6.49 -0.66
CA HIS A 249 -3.18 -6.62 -1.19
C HIS A 249 -3.38 -7.73 -2.23
N PHE A 250 -2.31 -8.22 -2.87
CA PHE A 250 -2.44 -9.24 -3.90
C PHE A 250 -2.33 -10.64 -3.32
N LEU A 251 -2.66 -11.64 -4.15
CA LEU A 251 -2.58 -13.07 -3.81
C LEU A 251 -3.59 -13.53 -2.74
N ARG A 252 -4.64 -12.73 -2.47
CA ARG A 252 -5.73 -13.05 -1.53
C ARG A 252 -7.04 -13.32 -2.26
N PRO A 253 -7.85 -14.32 -1.86
CA PRO A 253 -9.20 -14.48 -2.36
C PRO A 253 -10.04 -13.20 -2.20
N GLN A 254 -10.96 -12.97 -3.11
CA GLN A 254 -12.00 -11.95 -2.93
C GLN A 254 -13.12 -12.52 -2.07
N THR A 255 -13.59 -11.78 -1.09
CA THR A 255 -14.71 -12.19 -0.22
C THR A 255 -15.88 -11.21 -0.33
N GLU A 256 -17.07 -11.66 0.05
CA GLU A 256 -18.22 -10.76 0.26
C GLU A 256 -18.04 -9.85 1.48
N THR A 257 -17.22 -10.28 2.44
CA THR A 257 -16.90 -9.58 3.68
C THR A 257 -15.65 -8.72 3.53
N ASN A 258 -15.59 -7.61 4.28
CA ASN A 258 -14.40 -6.75 4.37
C ASN A 258 -13.45 -7.21 5.49
N ASN A 259 -13.31 -8.52 5.73
CA ASN A 259 -12.48 -9.03 6.81
C ASN A 259 -10.98 -8.94 6.44
N PRO A 260 -10.15 -8.19 7.19
CA PRO A 260 -8.71 -8.06 6.95
C PRO A 260 -7.96 -9.39 6.87
N LEU A 261 -8.39 -10.41 7.64
CA LEU A 261 -7.80 -11.75 7.58
C LEU A 261 -7.99 -12.42 6.22
N ASP A 262 -9.06 -12.13 5.50
CA ASP A 262 -9.37 -12.81 4.24
C ASP A 262 -8.90 -11.97 3.05
N ASN A 263 -9.19 -10.66 3.07
CA ASN A 263 -9.04 -9.76 1.93
C ASN A 263 -7.67 -9.06 1.81
N SER A 264 -6.76 -9.28 2.77
CA SER A 264 -5.41 -8.68 2.79
C SER A 264 -4.38 -9.66 3.38
N MET A 265 -3.09 -9.34 3.24
CA MET A 265 -2.00 -10.06 3.89
C MET A 265 -0.98 -9.10 4.50
N SER A 266 -0.32 -9.57 5.53
CA SER A 266 0.83 -8.91 6.14
C SER A 266 2.13 -9.48 5.57
N LEU A 267 3.27 -8.93 6.00
CA LEU A 267 4.58 -9.38 5.56
C LEU A 267 5.54 -9.60 6.74
N ARG A 268 6.47 -10.54 6.55
CA ARG A 268 7.67 -10.69 7.37
C ARG A 268 8.86 -10.05 6.65
N THR A 269 9.32 -8.92 7.16
CA THR A 269 10.49 -8.18 6.64
C THR A 269 11.61 -8.15 7.69
N LEU A 270 12.78 -7.65 7.33
CA LEU A 270 13.92 -7.57 8.26
C LEU A 270 13.56 -6.66 9.45
N PRO A 271 13.86 -7.02 10.71
CA PRO A 271 13.40 -6.26 11.88
C PRO A 271 13.85 -4.78 11.93
N VAL A 272 14.96 -4.44 11.28
CA VAL A 272 15.41 -3.04 11.15
C VAL A 272 14.52 -2.28 10.16
N LEU A 273 14.30 -2.84 8.97
CA LEU A 273 13.41 -2.28 7.96
C LEU A 273 11.95 -2.19 8.45
N ASP A 274 11.47 -3.18 9.20
CA ASP A 274 10.13 -3.14 9.79
C ASP A 274 9.95 -1.93 10.72
N ARG A 275 10.96 -1.58 11.53
CA ARG A 275 10.92 -0.40 12.39
C ARG A 275 11.07 0.90 11.59
N LEU A 276 12.01 0.94 10.64
CA LEU A 276 12.32 2.10 9.82
C LEU A 276 11.14 2.50 8.90
N HIS A 277 10.41 1.52 8.38
CA HIS A 277 9.20 1.70 7.58
C HIS A 277 7.92 1.77 8.43
N PHE A 278 8.04 2.16 9.71
CA PHE A 278 6.92 2.34 10.63
C PHE A 278 5.92 1.18 10.62
N ARG A 279 6.45 -0.04 10.62
CA ARG A 279 5.73 -1.33 10.66
C ARG A 279 4.61 -1.46 9.65
N PHE A 280 4.77 -0.86 8.46
CA PHE A 280 3.83 -0.98 7.35
C PHE A 280 3.74 -2.41 6.76
N SER A 281 4.61 -3.33 7.21
CA SER A 281 4.47 -4.78 6.99
C SER A 281 3.32 -5.41 7.80
N HIS A 282 2.75 -4.70 8.79
CA HIS A 282 1.66 -5.15 9.66
C HIS A 282 0.33 -4.62 9.12
N HIS A 283 -0.09 -5.20 8.01
CA HIS A 283 -1.14 -4.64 7.16
C HIS A 283 -2.55 -5.19 7.47
N ILE A 284 -2.70 -6.49 7.75
CA ILE A 284 -3.91 -7.06 8.36
C ILE A 284 -4.23 -6.30 9.66
N GLU A 285 -3.19 -6.10 10.47
CA GLU A 285 -3.23 -5.37 11.74
C GLU A 285 -3.70 -3.92 11.55
N HIS A 286 -3.16 -3.24 10.52
CA HIS A 286 -3.58 -1.89 10.12
C HIS A 286 -5.04 -1.84 9.65
N HIS A 287 -5.49 -2.79 8.83
CA HIS A 287 -6.88 -2.82 8.33
C HIS A 287 -7.89 -3.16 9.44
N PHE A 288 -7.51 -3.94 10.46
CA PHE A 288 -8.35 -4.10 11.65
C PHE A 288 -8.47 -2.79 12.45
N PHE A 289 -7.37 -2.08 12.69
CA PHE A 289 -7.38 -0.86 13.49
C PHE A 289 -6.52 0.26 12.88
N PRO A 290 -7.01 1.02 11.88
CA PRO A 290 -6.20 2.04 11.21
C PRO A 290 -5.73 3.20 12.11
N LYS A 291 -6.39 3.38 13.27
CA LYS A 291 -6.05 4.35 14.31
C LYS A 291 -5.07 3.81 15.36
N MET A 292 -4.67 2.54 15.27
CA MET A 292 -3.64 1.96 16.14
C MET A 292 -2.27 2.50 15.73
N PRO A 293 -1.43 2.98 16.66
CA PRO A 293 -0.04 3.27 16.36
C PRO A 293 0.68 2.00 15.90
N SER A 294 1.33 2.03 14.74
CA SER A 294 2.01 0.86 14.15
C SER A 294 3.07 0.23 15.06
N ASN A 295 3.69 1.01 15.96
CA ASN A 295 4.59 0.50 17.00
C ASN A 295 3.91 -0.41 18.05
N LYS A 296 2.58 -0.59 18.01
CA LYS A 296 1.82 -1.59 18.76
C LYS A 296 1.38 -2.79 17.91
N ALA A 297 1.49 -2.73 16.59
CA ALA A 297 1.03 -3.77 15.68
C ALA A 297 1.58 -5.20 15.94
N PRO A 298 2.84 -5.41 16.42
CA PRO A 298 3.30 -6.76 16.74
C PRO A 298 2.50 -7.47 17.85
N ARG A 299 1.88 -6.74 18.79
CA ARG A 299 0.98 -7.36 19.78
C ARG A 299 -0.25 -7.95 19.09
N LEU A 300 -0.76 -7.24 18.08
CA LEU A 300 -1.91 -7.68 17.29
C LEU A 300 -1.52 -8.84 16.36
N ARG A 301 -0.32 -8.79 15.77
CA ARG A 301 0.28 -9.91 15.03
C ARG A 301 0.35 -11.18 15.89
N GLU A 302 0.97 -11.07 17.06
CA GLU A 302 1.12 -12.19 18.01
C GLU A 302 -0.22 -12.80 18.41
N TRP A 303 -1.23 -11.96 18.69
CA TRP A 303 -2.59 -12.41 18.97
C TRP A 303 -3.22 -13.13 17.77
N LEU A 304 -3.13 -12.55 16.56
CA LEU A 304 -3.70 -13.14 15.33
C LEU A 304 -3.01 -14.46 14.95
N GLU A 305 -1.68 -14.53 15.06
CA GLU A 305 -0.89 -15.75 14.84
C GLU A 305 -1.16 -16.83 15.89
N THR A 306 -1.71 -16.49 17.05
CA THR A 306 -2.02 -17.44 18.13
C THR A 306 -3.45 -17.96 18.02
N HIS A 307 -4.41 -17.10 17.72
CA HIS A 307 -5.84 -17.45 17.70
C HIS A 307 -6.36 -17.86 16.30
N TYR A 308 -5.70 -17.43 15.22
CA TYR A 308 -6.10 -17.70 13.84
C TYR A 308 -4.91 -18.06 12.91
N PRO A 309 -4.01 -18.98 13.31
CA PRO A 309 -2.78 -19.24 12.57
C PRO A 309 -3.00 -19.75 11.13
N GLU A 310 -4.12 -20.41 10.84
CA GLU A 310 -4.46 -20.92 9.50
C GLU A 310 -5.00 -19.83 8.56
N ARG A 311 -5.57 -18.73 9.11
CA ARG A 311 -6.11 -17.61 8.33
C ARG A 311 -5.12 -16.46 8.19
N TYR A 312 -4.34 -16.19 9.23
CA TYR A 312 -3.36 -15.11 9.23
C TYR A 312 -2.22 -15.46 8.27
N VAL A 313 -2.09 -14.68 7.21
CA VAL A 313 -1.09 -14.89 6.16
C VAL A 313 -0.04 -13.78 6.17
N ALA A 314 1.21 -14.21 6.32
CA ALA A 314 2.38 -13.34 6.37
C ALA A 314 3.64 -14.06 5.83
N PRO A 315 3.79 -14.17 4.50
CA PRO A 315 5.02 -14.66 3.89
C PRO A 315 6.18 -13.69 4.13
N THR A 316 7.40 -14.12 3.81
CA THR A 316 8.53 -13.18 3.74
C THR A 316 8.31 -12.15 2.63
N HIS A 317 8.84 -10.94 2.82
CA HIS A 317 8.76 -9.87 1.83
C HIS A 317 9.36 -10.31 0.47
N TRP A 318 10.43 -11.11 0.50
CA TRP A 318 11.02 -11.68 -0.71
C TRP A 318 10.10 -12.69 -1.43
N GLN A 319 9.47 -13.62 -0.70
CA GLN A 319 8.46 -14.53 -1.28
C GLN A 319 7.32 -13.73 -1.92
N ALA A 320 6.80 -12.70 -1.23
CA ALA A 320 5.73 -11.87 -1.76
C ALA A 320 6.16 -11.10 -3.03
N ILE A 321 7.40 -10.61 -3.11
CA ILE A 321 7.96 -9.97 -4.31
C ILE A 321 8.21 -10.98 -5.45
N LYS A 322 8.51 -12.24 -5.14
CA LYS A 322 8.63 -13.34 -6.12
C LYS A 322 7.27 -13.85 -6.64
N LEU A 323 6.20 -13.72 -5.86
CA LEU A 323 4.82 -14.07 -6.25
C LEU A 323 4.10 -12.89 -6.95
N LEU A 324 4.39 -11.65 -6.52
CA LEU A 324 4.53 -10.53 -7.44
C LEU A 324 5.53 -10.93 -8.57
N TYR A 325 5.50 -10.33 -9.75
CA TYR A 325 6.29 -10.78 -10.92
C TYR A 325 6.04 -12.20 -11.50
N SER A 326 5.73 -13.26 -10.73
CA SER A 326 5.48 -14.61 -11.29
C SER A 326 4.01 -14.94 -11.55
N THR A 327 3.06 -14.49 -10.73
CA THR A 327 1.62 -14.77 -10.93
C THR A 327 0.89 -13.65 -11.70
N PRO A 328 -0.34 -13.87 -12.21
CA PRO A 328 -1.18 -12.82 -12.82
C PRO A 328 -1.77 -11.84 -11.78
N ARG A 329 -2.65 -10.92 -12.21
CA ARG A 329 -3.24 -9.88 -11.32
C ARG A 329 -4.76 -9.70 -11.38
N VAL A 330 -5.42 -10.15 -12.45
CA VAL A 330 -6.84 -9.90 -12.65
C VAL A 330 -7.63 -11.10 -12.17
N TYR A 331 -8.69 -10.89 -11.41
CA TYR A 331 -9.52 -11.99 -10.89
C TYR A 331 -10.40 -12.56 -12.01
N LYS A 332 -10.23 -13.84 -12.32
CA LYS A 332 -11.10 -14.63 -13.22
C LYS A 332 -12.34 -15.07 -12.46
N THR A 333 -12.11 -15.60 -11.26
CA THR A 333 -13.07 -15.97 -10.22
C THR A 333 -12.56 -15.38 -8.89
N PRO A 334 -13.28 -15.50 -7.77
CA PRO A 334 -12.81 -14.98 -6.48
C PRO A 334 -11.51 -15.62 -5.97
N THR A 335 -11.19 -16.84 -6.43
CA THR A 335 -10.00 -17.62 -6.01
C THR A 335 -8.97 -17.79 -7.13
N GLU A 336 -9.29 -17.55 -8.40
CA GLU A 336 -8.33 -17.63 -9.51
C GLU A 336 -7.94 -16.26 -10.08
N LEU A 337 -6.64 -16.05 -10.24
CA LEU A 337 -6.09 -14.96 -11.05
C LEU A 337 -5.88 -15.39 -12.51
N VAL A 338 -5.89 -14.44 -13.44
CA VAL A 338 -5.61 -14.63 -14.87
C VAL A 338 -4.91 -13.41 -15.46
N ASP A 339 -4.16 -13.59 -16.55
CA ASP A 339 -3.74 -12.48 -17.42
C ASP A 339 -4.79 -12.23 -18.50
N PRO A 340 -5.43 -11.05 -18.57
CA PRO A 340 -6.45 -10.78 -19.58
C PRO A 340 -5.91 -10.71 -21.02
N ASN A 341 -4.59 -10.71 -21.22
CA ASN A 341 -3.91 -10.84 -22.51
C ASN A 341 -3.49 -12.28 -22.85
N LYS A 342 -3.44 -13.16 -21.84
CA LYS A 342 -2.98 -14.55 -21.91
C LYS A 342 -3.91 -15.44 -21.07
N PRO A 343 -5.14 -15.75 -21.55
CA PRO A 343 -6.17 -16.41 -20.77
C PRO A 343 -5.78 -17.80 -20.24
N GLU A 344 -4.82 -18.46 -20.90
CA GLU A 344 -4.20 -19.73 -20.49
C GLU A 344 -3.36 -19.60 -19.22
N ARG A 345 -2.85 -18.40 -18.92
CA ARG A 345 -2.04 -18.14 -17.72
C ARG A 345 -2.95 -17.78 -16.54
N THR A 346 -3.53 -18.81 -15.95
CA THR A 346 -4.29 -18.75 -14.69
C THR A 346 -3.43 -19.14 -13.47
N PHE A 347 -3.87 -18.76 -12.27
CA PHE A 347 -3.25 -19.15 -11.01
C PHE A 347 -4.30 -19.28 -9.91
N ASP A 348 -4.41 -20.45 -9.28
CA ASP A 348 -5.27 -20.68 -8.12
C ASP A 348 -4.60 -20.14 -6.84
N LEU A 349 -5.34 -19.34 -6.08
CA LEU A 349 -4.88 -18.76 -4.83
C LEU A 349 -4.97 -19.73 -3.65
N LEU A 350 -5.90 -20.70 -3.66
CA LEU A 350 -6.21 -21.47 -2.45
C LEU A 350 -5.00 -22.22 -1.84
N PRO A 351 -4.16 -22.95 -2.60
CA PRO A 351 -2.99 -23.64 -2.03
C PRO A 351 -2.01 -22.67 -1.35
N LEU A 352 -1.81 -21.50 -1.98
CA LEU A 352 -0.89 -20.47 -1.50
C LEU A 352 -1.35 -19.86 -0.16
N GLN A 353 -2.66 -19.89 0.15
CA GLN A 353 -3.13 -19.36 1.44
C GLN A 353 -2.72 -20.25 2.61
N VAL A 354 -2.65 -21.57 2.38
CA VAL A 354 -2.14 -22.54 3.36
C VAL A 354 -0.63 -22.39 3.47
N GLU A 355 0.10 -22.38 2.36
CA GLU A 355 1.57 -22.24 2.31
C GLU A 355 2.06 -21.00 3.09
N MET A 356 1.41 -19.84 2.90
CA MET A 356 1.81 -18.57 3.50
C MET A 356 1.19 -18.31 4.89
N SER A 357 0.47 -19.28 5.47
CA SER A 357 -0.19 -19.17 6.78
C SER A 357 0.81 -19.12 7.94
N ALA A 358 0.40 -18.54 9.08
CA ALA A 358 1.20 -18.59 10.30
C ALA A 358 1.35 -20.02 10.82
N ALA A 359 0.35 -20.89 10.62
CA ALA A 359 0.41 -22.30 10.98
C ALA A 359 1.59 -22.99 10.28
N THR A 360 1.65 -22.91 8.94
CA THR A 360 2.73 -23.49 8.14
C THR A 360 4.09 -22.85 8.46
N TYR A 361 4.13 -21.53 8.65
CA TYR A 361 5.36 -20.82 9.04
C TYR A 361 5.90 -21.26 10.42
N LYS A 362 5.02 -21.50 11.39
CA LYS A 362 5.39 -21.99 12.73
C LYS A 362 5.86 -23.44 12.68
N ALA A 363 5.16 -24.30 11.94
CA ALA A 363 5.56 -25.70 11.73
C ALA A 363 6.97 -25.80 11.12
N ALA A 364 7.25 -25.02 10.07
CA ALA A 364 8.57 -24.98 9.41
C ALA A 364 9.70 -24.31 10.22
N LYS A 365 9.42 -23.88 11.46
CA LYS A 365 10.39 -23.32 12.41
C LYS A 365 10.54 -24.13 13.71
N GLY A 366 9.60 -25.04 13.97
CA GLY A 366 9.65 -25.97 15.11
C GLY A 366 10.21 -27.35 14.72
N ALA A 367 10.37 -27.60 13.41
CA ALA A 367 11.22 -28.63 12.84
C ALA A 367 12.60 -28.04 12.48
#